data_AF-A0AAN5QJJ1-F1
#
_entry.id   AF-A0AAN5QJJ1-F1
#
_cell.length_a   1.000
_cell.length_b   1.000
_cell.length_c   1.000
_cell.angle_alpha   90.00
_cell.angle_beta   90.00
_cell.angle_gamma   90.00
#
_symmetry.space_group_name_H-M   'P 1'
#
loop_
_entity.id
_entity.type
_entity.pdbx_description
1 polymer ?
#
loop_
_entity_poly.entity_id
_entity_poly.type
_entity_poly.pdbx_seq_one_letter_code
_entity_poly.pdbx_strand_id
1 'polypeptide(L)'
;MAIDTVYRLRLDFDVYNGDVIDTKEQEDKDQISIAKISQFIFEASNRFKLDSCETSEGGPAHGPYCVLEHSDRSALEQAENEIKRYVRRFKGHSLKD
;
A
#
# COMPACT_ATOMS: atom_id res chain seq x y z
N MET A 1 3.58 -13.13 -31.83
CA MET A 1 3.09 -12.47 -30.61
C MET A 1 4.31 -12.21 -29.75
N ALA A 2 4.69 -10.94 -29.56
CA ALA A 2 5.72 -10.61 -28.58
C ALA A 2 5.13 -10.91 -27.20
N ILE A 3 5.86 -11.65 -26.38
CA ILE A 3 5.50 -11.80 -24.96
C ILE A 3 5.92 -10.49 -24.32
N ASP A 4 4.98 -9.55 -24.18
CA ASP A 4 5.22 -8.36 -23.37
C ASP A 4 5.45 -8.83 -21.94
N THR A 5 6.68 -8.63 -21.45
CA THR A 5 7.05 -9.04 -20.11
C THR A 5 6.43 -8.04 -19.14
N VAL A 6 5.42 -8.49 -18.38
CA VAL A 6 4.78 -7.70 -17.33
C VAL A 6 5.42 -8.06 -16.00
N TYR A 7 5.95 -7.06 -15.30
CA TYR A 7 6.44 -7.22 -13.95
C TYR A 7 5.31 -6.95 -12.97
N ARG A 8 5.15 -7.85 -11.99
CA ARG A 8 4.15 -7.74 -10.93
C ARG A 8 4.83 -7.63 -9.58
N LEU A 9 4.34 -6.70 -8.76
CA LEU A 9 4.82 -6.46 -7.42
C LEU A 9 3.63 -6.44 -6.45
N ARG A 10 3.77 -7.12 -5.32
CA ARG A 10 2.81 -7.05 -4.21
C ARG A 10 3.44 -6.29 -3.03
N LEU A 11 2.69 -5.37 -2.45
CA LEU A 11 3.07 -4.61 -1.27
C LEU A 11 2.02 -4.80 -0.18
N ASP A 12 2.41 -5.44 0.92
CA ASP A 12 1.56 -5.55 2.11
C ASP A 12 1.80 -4.34 3.04
N PHE A 13 0.73 -3.74 3.57
CA PHE A 13 0.80 -2.62 4.51
C PHE A 13 0.61 -3.13 5.93
N ASP A 14 1.68 -3.04 6.69
CA ASP A 14 1.69 -3.33 8.12
C ASP A 14 1.31 -2.04 8.86
N VAL A 15 0.00 -1.77 8.89
CA VAL A 15 -0.62 -0.58 9.53
C VAL A 15 -1.24 -0.89 10.88
N TYR A 16 -1.51 -2.17 11.18
CA TYR A 16 -2.07 -2.58 12.46
C TYR A 16 -1.02 -2.45 13.55
N ASN A 17 -1.41 -1.87 14.68
CA ASN A 17 -0.54 -1.81 15.83
C ASN A 17 -0.73 -3.06 16.69
N GLY A 18 0.02 -4.13 16.40
CA GLY A 18 -0.11 -5.43 17.07
C GLY A 18 0.14 -5.43 18.58
N ASP A 19 0.65 -4.32 19.14
CA ASP A 19 0.93 -4.13 20.57
C ASP A 19 -0.20 -3.41 21.34
N VAL A 20 -1.26 -2.97 20.65
CA VAL A 20 -2.36 -2.20 21.25
C VAL A 20 -3.61 -3.07 21.36
N ILE A 21 -4.34 -2.93 22.47
CA ILE A 21 -5.64 -3.57 22.66
C ILE A 21 -6.56 -3.14 21.52
N ASP A 22 -7.16 -4.11 20.80
CA ASP A 22 -8.19 -3.88 19.80
C ASP A 22 -9.36 -3.12 20.45
N THR A 23 -9.33 -1.80 20.31
CA THR A 23 -10.40 -0.90 20.69
C THR A 23 -11.00 -0.35 19.41
N LYS A 24 -12.31 -0.08 19.44
CA LYS A 24 -13.02 0.51 18.30
C LYS A 24 -12.36 1.80 17.78
N GLU A 25 -11.76 2.59 18.68
CA GLU A 25 -11.02 3.80 18.31
C GLU A 25 -9.75 3.50 17.51
N GLN A 26 -9.07 2.39 17.80
CA GLN A 26 -7.90 1.94 17.05
C GLN A 26 -8.31 1.40 15.68
N GLU A 27 -9.39 0.60 15.62
CA GLU A 27 -9.96 0.13 14.35
C GLU A 27 -10.33 1.29 13.42
N ASP A 28 -10.98 2.33 13.96
CA ASP A 28 -11.35 3.53 13.19
C ASP A 28 -10.10 4.26 12.66
N LYS A 29 -9.02 4.37 13.46
CA LYS A 29 -7.74 4.97 13.04
C LYS A 29 -7.03 4.15 11.97
N ASP A 30 -7.08 2.83 12.08
CA ASP A 30 -6.49 1.91 11.12
C ASP A 30 -7.23 2.02 9.78
N GLN A 31 -8.57 2.05 9.78
CA GLN A 31 -9.38 2.26 8.57
C GLN A 31 -9.08 3.60 7.88
N ILE A 32 -8.98 4.69 8.63
CA ILE A 32 -8.60 6.01 8.07
C ILE A 32 -7.20 5.96 7.44
N SER A 33 -6.27 5.24 8.07
CA SER A 33 -4.90 5.08 7.56
C SER A 33 -4.88 4.25 6.27
N ILE A 34 -5.63 3.15 6.23
CA ILE A 34 -5.80 2.31 5.03
C ILE A 34 -6.38 3.13 3.88
N ALA A 35 -7.44 3.91 4.11
CA ALA A 35 -8.04 4.75 3.09
C ALA A 35 -7.04 5.77 2.50
N LYS A 36 -6.24 6.42 3.35
CA LYS A 36 -5.19 7.36 2.92
C LYS A 36 -4.09 6.68 2.11
N ILE A 37 -3.66 5.49 2.53
CA ILE A 37 -2.66 4.70 1.81
C ILE A 37 -3.21 4.28 0.44
N SER A 38 -4.42 3.74 0.38
CA SER A 38 -5.07 3.34 -0.87
C SER A 38 -5.21 4.50 -1.85
N GLN A 39 -5.63 5.68 -1.37
CA GLN A 39 -5.69 6.89 -2.20
C GLN A 39 -4.31 7.28 -2.73
N PHE A 40 -3.29 7.32 -1.86
CA PHE A 40 -1.93 7.67 -2.27
C PHE A 40 -1.38 6.69 -3.32
N ILE A 41 -1.66 5.40 -3.16
CA ILE A 41 -1.25 4.37 -4.13
C ILE A 41 -1.92 4.62 -5.47
N PHE A 42 -3.21 4.92 -5.50
CA PHE A 42 -3.92 5.24 -6.76
C PHE A 42 -3.31 6.47 -7.46
N GLU A 43 -2.99 7.52 -6.70
CA GLU A 43 -2.33 8.72 -7.23
C GLU A 43 -0.92 8.42 -7.78
N ALA A 44 -0.13 7.63 -7.04
CA ALA A 44 1.19 7.19 -7.48
C ALA A 44 1.11 6.34 -8.75
N SER A 45 0.18 5.38 -8.80
CA SER A 45 -0.06 4.53 -9.97
C SER A 45 -0.36 5.35 -11.22
N ASN A 46 -1.20 6.37 -11.12
CA ASN A 46 -1.49 7.28 -12.23
C ASN A 46 -0.26 8.10 -12.65
N ARG A 47 0.53 8.60 -11.67
CA ARG A 47 1.73 9.40 -11.96
C ARG A 47 2.83 8.58 -12.65
N PHE A 48 3.04 7.34 -12.21
CA PHE A 48 4.00 6.41 -12.81
C PHE A 48 3.44 5.68 -14.05
N LYS A 49 2.16 5.89 -14.38
CA LYS A 49 1.46 5.24 -15.51
C LYS A 49 1.53 3.71 -15.43
N LEU A 50 1.31 3.17 -14.24
CA LEU A 50 1.32 1.72 -14.02
C LEU A 50 0.21 1.05 -14.86
N ASP A 51 0.47 -0.16 -15.34
CA ASP A 51 -0.44 -0.90 -16.22
C ASP A 51 -1.66 -1.40 -15.43
N SER A 52 -1.45 -1.79 -14.17
CA SER A 52 -2.51 -2.17 -13.24
C SER A 52 -2.17 -1.79 -11.80
N CYS A 53 -3.21 -1.49 -11.03
CA CYS A 53 -3.13 -1.21 -9.60
C CYS A 53 -4.39 -1.74 -8.91
N GLU A 54 -4.24 -2.80 -8.10
CA GLU A 54 -5.30 -3.35 -7.27
C GLU A 54 -4.97 -3.09 -5.80
N THR A 55 -5.91 -2.53 -5.04
CA THR A 55 -5.78 -2.35 -3.58
C THR A 55 -6.82 -3.21 -2.87
N SER A 56 -6.40 -3.85 -1.78
CA SER A 56 -7.26 -4.57 -0.85
C SER A 56 -7.10 -3.97 0.54
N GLU A 57 -8.22 -3.71 1.21
CA GLU A 57 -8.25 -3.24 2.59
C GLU A 57 -7.92 -4.36 3.60
N GLY A 58 -7.72 -5.59 3.10
CA GLY A 58 -7.43 -6.75 3.92
C GLY A 58 -8.67 -7.25 4.67
N GLY A 59 -8.46 -8.23 5.53
CA GLY A 59 -9.48 -8.81 6.39
C GLY A 59 -8.86 -9.58 7.55
N PRO A 60 -9.66 -10.31 8.34
CA PRO A 60 -9.18 -10.96 9.58
C PRO A 60 -8.02 -11.93 9.37
N ALA A 61 -7.84 -12.46 8.16
CA ALA A 61 -6.81 -13.43 7.82
C ALA A 61 -5.57 -12.83 7.13
N HIS A 62 -5.65 -11.60 6.62
CA HIS A 62 -4.54 -10.97 5.90
C HIS A 62 -4.65 -9.45 5.97
N GLY A 63 -3.53 -8.78 6.20
CA GLY A 63 -3.53 -7.32 6.22
C GLY A 63 -3.80 -6.69 4.85
N PRO A 64 -4.00 -5.36 4.84
CA PRO A 64 -4.23 -4.62 3.60
C PRO A 64 -3.00 -4.71 2.70
N TYR A 65 -3.22 -4.76 1.39
CA TYR A 65 -2.14 -4.90 0.42
C TYR A 65 -2.50 -4.21 -0.91
N CYS A 66 -1.50 -3.95 -1.74
CA CYS A 66 -1.71 -3.65 -3.15
C CYS A 66 -0.89 -4.54 -4.08
N VAL A 67 -1.36 -4.64 -5.31
CA VAL A 67 -0.66 -5.27 -6.43
C VAL A 67 -0.49 -4.23 -7.51
N LEU A 68 0.76 -4.05 -7.95
CA LEU A 68 1.15 -3.13 -9.01
C LEU A 68 1.73 -3.93 -10.17
N GLU A 69 1.38 -3.56 -11.39
CA GLU A 69 1.92 -4.17 -12.60
C GLU A 69 2.42 -3.10 -13.56
N HIS A 70 3.56 -3.38 -14.21
CA HIS A 70 4.08 -2.53 -15.28
C HIS A 70 5.05 -3.29 -16.19
N SER A 71 5.08 -2.93 -17.47
CA SER A 71 6.02 -3.46 -18.47
C SER A 71 7.48 -3.00 -18.27
N ASP A 72 7.69 -1.80 -17.72
CA ASP A 72 9.00 -1.30 -17.29
C ASP A 72 9.21 -1.52 -15.79
N ARG A 73 10.19 -2.38 -15.46
CA ARG A 73 10.62 -2.68 -14.10
C ARG A 73 11.12 -1.46 -13.33
N SER A 74 11.79 -0.52 -13.98
CA SER A 74 12.34 0.68 -13.33
C SER A 74 11.22 1.57 -12.79
N ALA A 75 10.16 1.77 -13.59
CA ALA A 75 8.98 2.50 -13.15
C ALA A 75 8.29 1.81 -11.96
N LEU A 76 8.19 0.48 -11.99
CA LEU A 76 7.61 -0.32 -10.91
C LEU A 76 8.43 -0.19 -9.61
N GLU A 77 9.76 -0.26 -9.68
CA GLU A 77 10.66 -0.08 -8.53
C GLU A 77 10.64 1.35 -7.97
N GLN A 78 10.44 2.37 -8.82
CA GLN A 78 10.27 3.75 -8.37
C GLN A 78 8.94 3.93 -7.62
N ALA A 79 7.84 3.44 -8.18
CA ALA A 79 6.53 3.47 -7.53
C ALA A 79 6.56 2.72 -6.19
N GLU A 80 7.20 1.54 -6.16
CA GLU A 80 7.41 0.75 -4.95
C GLU A 80 8.10 1.56 -3.85
N ASN A 81 9.24 2.16 -4.17
CA ASN A 81 10.04 2.90 -3.21
C ASN A 81 9.27 4.08 -2.63
N GLU A 82 8.48 4.76 -3.46
CA GLU A 82 7.67 5.89 -3.01
C GLU A 82 6.51 5.45 -2.11
N ILE A 83 5.77 4.42 -2.53
CA ILE A 83 4.67 3.85 -1.75
C ILE A 83 5.17 3.32 -0.41
N LYS A 84 6.28 2.57 -0.38
CA LYS A 84 6.89 2.10 0.88
C LYS A 84 7.28 3.24 1.80
N ARG A 85 7.84 4.34 1.28
CA ARG A 85 8.19 5.51 2.08
C ARG A 85 6.96 6.19 2.68
N TYR A 86 5.86 6.26 1.93
CA TYR A 86 4.61 6.83 2.43
C TYR A 86 3.99 5.95 3.51
N VAL A 87 3.84 4.65 3.25
CA VAL A 87 3.25 3.67 4.19
C VAL A 87 4.02 3.61 5.51
N ARG A 88 5.35 3.73 5.49
CA ARG A 88 6.17 3.77 6.71
C ARG A 88 5.80 4.90 7.67
N ARG A 89 5.15 5.97 7.21
CA ARG A 89 4.66 7.07 8.08
C ARG A 89 3.48 6.65 8.95
N PHE A 90 2.82 5.55 8.58
CA PHE A 90 1.66 5.01 9.28
C PHE A 90 2.02 3.84 10.19
N LYS A 91 3.22 3.25 10.04
CA LYS A 91 3.71 2.21 10.95
C LYS A 91 3.75 2.74 12.39
N GLY A 92 2.92 2.15 13.25
CA GLY A 92 2.98 2.30 14.70
C GLY A 92 2.52 3.63 15.29
N HIS A 93 1.61 4.40 14.65
CA HIS A 93 1.03 5.66 15.19
C HIS A 93 1.92 6.39 16.22
N SER A 94 3.12 6.84 15.83
CA SER A 94 3.99 7.62 16.71
C SER A 94 3.38 9.01 16.90
N LEU A 95 2.45 9.15 17.84
CA LEU A 95 2.06 10.46 18.40
C LEU A 95 3.12 10.85 19.42
N LYS A 96 4.10 11.64 18.99
CA LYS A 96 4.82 12.61 19.84
C LYS A 96 5.60 13.56 18.94
N ASP A 97 5.03 14.75 18.76
CA ASP A 97 5.77 15.97 19.12
C ASP A 97 5.28 16.37 20.51
#